data_AF-D6WV29-F1
#
_entry.id   AF-D6WV29-F1
#
_cell.length_a   1.000
_cell.length_b   1.000
_cell.length_c   1.000
_cell.angle_alpha   90.00
_cell.angle_beta   90.00
_cell.angle_gamma   90.00
#
_symmetry.space_group_name_H-M   'P 1'
#
loop_
_entity.id
_entity.type
_entity.pdbx_description
1 polymer ?
#
loop_
_entity_poly.entity_id
_entity_poly.type
_entity_poly.pdbx_seq_one_letter_code
_entity_poly.pdbx_strand_id
1 'polypeptide(L)'
;MDQFCDNLIHTVCGILDLNAIEVRASSGYLIRCLYPKLSQISHNCVTNLFQTVTPEDFKITLKASVNISENQELFYNYVYPLWPTLIRRDFLKENKNLDCRCKRCGDKTELRTHLSTLKCSKCDNGILLSSDPLSDSCDWNCTHCEFKTNASSVKKVYRIVQSEIEAIQMVSGAEGIEQREAIFRKYRSVFHPKNAYMTILRVDLTQLYGRAPGYTIHELPDLLQEHKVELCYQLLEVLDVVEPGLSKLRGITLYELHAPLISLARNEYKSGLITREDFRKKMQDAVGLLEKSVEILKLEPPNSVEGELAIVAKQSLENLVQNFDLLIQTA
;
A
#
# COMPACT_ATOMS: atom_id res chain seq x y z
N MET A 1 -24.05 -42.15 7.62
CA MET A 1 -23.52 -40.86 8.09
C MET A 1 -24.69 -40.13 8.72
N ASP A 2 -24.54 -39.69 9.96
CA ASP A 2 -25.58 -38.89 10.63
C ASP A 2 -25.71 -37.55 9.91
N GLN A 3 -26.94 -37.16 9.59
CA GLN A 3 -27.23 -35.89 8.92
C GLN A 3 -27.27 -34.77 9.95
N PHE A 4 -26.50 -33.71 9.72
CA PHE A 4 -26.58 -32.49 10.55
C PHE A 4 -27.91 -31.76 10.29
N CYS A 5 -28.47 -31.13 11.32
CA CYS A 5 -29.70 -30.36 11.16
C CYS A 5 -29.45 -29.04 10.41
N ASP A 6 -30.48 -28.57 9.71
CA ASP A 6 -30.41 -27.36 8.87
C ASP A 6 -29.91 -26.13 9.65
N ASN A 7 -30.35 -25.96 10.90
CA ASN A 7 -29.92 -24.85 11.75
C ASN A 7 -28.41 -24.86 12.01
N LEU A 8 -27.82 -26.04 12.23
CA LEU A 8 -26.37 -26.15 12.42
C LEU A 8 -25.63 -25.83 11.12
N ILE A 9 -26.11 -26.32 9.99
CA ILE A 9 -25.52 -26.05 8.67
C ILE A 9 -25.51 -24.54 8.40
N HIS A 10 -26.65 -23.86 8.56
CA HIS A 10 -26.75 -22.41 8.38
C HIS A 10 -25.85 -21.63 9.35
N THR A 11 -25.75 -22.06 10.60
CA THR A 11 -24.86 -21.43 11.59
C THR A 11 -23.40 -21.54 11.16
N VAL A 12 -22.97 -22.73 10.71
CA VAL A 12 -21.59 -22.95 10.23
C VAL A 12 -21.30 -22.13 8.98
N CYS A 13 -22.24 -22.04 8.03
CA CYS A 13 -22.09 -21.15 6.86
C CYS A 13 -21.87 -19.70 7.28
N GLY A 14 -22.70 -19.18 8.20
CA GLY A 14 -22.54 -17.81 8.71
C GLY A 14 -21.20 -17.59 9.43
N ILE A 15 -20.72 -18.57 10.20
CA ILE A 15 -19.39 -18.50 10.83
C ILE A 15 -18.31 -18.41 9.75
N LEU A 16 -18.37 -19.26 8.73
CA LEU A 16 -17.38 -19.28 7.64
C LEU A 16 -17.39 -17.98 6.85
N ASP A 17 -18.55 -17.45 6.48
CA ASP A 17 -18.66 -16.22 5.69
C ASP A 17 -18.06 -15.01 6.43
N LEU A 18 -18.33 -14.90 7.73
CA LEU A 18 -17.87 -13.77 8.54
C LEU A 18 -16.42 -13.90 9.01
N ASN A 19 -15.97 -15.12 9.35
CA ASN A 19 -14.73 -15.32 10.09
C ASN A 19 -13.61 -16.01 9.30
N ALA A 20 -13.93 -16.62 8.15
CA ALA A 20 -12.88 -17.16 7.31
C ALA A 20 -12.05 -16.04 6.67
N ILE A 21 -10.76 -16.31 6.54
CA ILE A 21 -9.79 -15.44 5.87
C ILE A 21 -9.27 -16.20 4.66
N GLU A 22 -9.16 -15.49 3.54
CA GLU A 22 -8.55 -16.03 2.33
C GLU A 22 -7.03 -15.99 2.44
N VAL A 23 -6.40 -17.15 2.25
CA VAL A 23 -4.95 -17.33 2.26
C VAL A 23 -4.55 -17.94 0.92
N ARG A 24 -3.47 -17.45 0.34
CA ARG A 24 -2.90 -18.07 -0.87
C ARG A 24 -2.00 -19.24 -0.47
N ALA A 25 -2.35 -20.43 -0.90
CA ALA A 25 -1.54 -21.62 -0.72
C ALA A 25 -0.31 -21.60 -1.64
N SER A 26 0.71 -22.41 -1.32
CA SER A 26 1.91 -22.61 -2.15
C SER A 26 1.59 -23.13 -3.56
N SER A 27 0.46 -23.81 -3.73
CA SER A 27 -0.09 -24.23 -5.02
C SER A 27 -0.65 -23.08 -5.87
N GLY A 28 -0.71 -21.86 -5.34
CA GLY A 28 -1.26 -20.67 -5.98
C GLY A 28 -2.77 -20.48 -5.77
N TYR A 29 -3.49 -21.51 -5.32
CA TYR A 29 -4.93 -21.45 -5.04
C TYR A 29 -5.23 -20.64 -3.77
N LEU A 30 -6.39 -19.98 -3.78
CA LEU A 30 -6.95 -19.37 -2.57
C LEU A 30 -7.66 -20.44 -1.75
N ILE A 31 -7.36 -20.48 -0.46
CA ILE A 31 -8.05 -21.32 0.53
C ILE A 31 -8.67 -20.44 1.60
N ARG A 32 -9.70 -20.96 2.28
CA ARG A 32 -10.35 -20.29 3.41
C ARG A 32 -9.89 -20.93 4.72
N CYS A 33 -9.32 -20.12 5.60
CA CYS A 33 -8.83 -20.55 6.90
C CYS A 33 -9.65 -19.90 8.01
N LEU A 34 -10.01 -20.67 9.04
CA LEU A 34 -10.71 -20.19 10.23
C LEU A 34 -9.77 -20.16 11.43
N TYR A 35 -9.61 -18.99 12.04
CA TYR A 35 -8.73 -18.79 13.20
C TYR A 35 -9.53 -18.20 14.38
N PRO A 36 -10.10 -19.04 15.27
CA PRO A 36 -11.01 -18.57 16.32
C PRO A 36 -10.45 -17.46 17.23
N LYS A 37 -9.14 -17.44 17.48
CA LYS A 37 -8.49 -16.38 18.27
C LYS A 37 -8.40 -15.05 17.51
N LEU A 38 -8.17 -15.09 16.21
CA LEU A 38 -8.09 -13.89 15.38
C LEU A 38 -9.47 -13.26 15.19
N SER A 39 -10.52 -14.08 15.08
CA SER A 39 -11.91 -13.64 14.96
C SER A 39 -12.41 -12.80 16.15
N GLN A 40 -11.65 -12.72 17.24
CA GLN A 40 -11.95 -11.89 18.40
C GLN A 40 -11.40 -10.46 18.29
N ILE A 41 -10.50 -10.20 17.35
CA ILE A 41 -9.81 -8.91 17.23
C ILE A 41 -10.60 -8.02 16.29
N SER A 42 -10.98 -6.83 16.75
CA SER A 42 -11.84 -5.90 16.01
C SER A 42 -11.17 -5.32 14.76
N HIS A 43 -12.02 -4.93 13.81
CA HIS A 43 -11.60 -4.17 12.63
C HIS A 43 -11.26 -2.71 12.97
N ASN A 44 -10.21 -2.17 12.35
CA ASN A 44 -10.02 -0.72 12.19
C ASN A 44 -9.34 -0.41 10.86
N CYS A 45 -9.75 0.66 10.18
CA CYS A 45 -9.12 1.11 8.92
C CYS A 45 -7.74 1.76 9.13
N VAL A 46 -7.37 2.04 10.39
CA VAL A 46 -6.00 2.36 10.80
C VAL A 46 -5.59 1.29 11.81
N THR A 47 -4.78 0.35 11.36
CA THR A 47 -4.38 -0.83 12.14
C THR A 47 -3.22 -0.54 13.08
N ASN A 48 -3.16 -1.22 14.22
CA ASN A 48 -1.98 -1.28 15.09
C ASN A 48 -1.31 -2.66 15.10
N LEU A 49 -1.85 -3.61 14.32
CA LEU A 49 -1.28 -4.91 14.06
C LEU A 49 -0.94 -5.06 12.57
N PHE A 50 0.04 -5.91 12.28
CA PHE A 50 0.21 -6.48 10.94
C PHE A 50 0.16 -8.01 11.01
N GLN A 51 -0.31 -8.60 9.92
CA GLN A 51 -0.61 -10.02 9.79
C GLN A 51 0.36 -10.70 8.84
N THR A 52 0.87 -11.86 9.22
CA THR A 52 1.65 -12.76 8.36
C THR A 52 1.07 -14.16 8.39
N VAL A 53 1.12 -14.88 7.28
CA VAL A 53 0.68 -16.28 7.18
C VAL A 53 1.78 -17.11 6.55
N THR A 54 2.23 -18.15 7.24
CA THR A 54 3.20 -19.12 6.72
C THR A 54 2.54 -20.00 5.64
N PRO A 55 3.09 -20.07 4.41
CA PRO A 55 2.47 -20.83 3.33
C PRO A 55 2.38 -22.35 3.55
N GLU A 56 3.24 -22.92 4.40
CA GLU A 56 3.38 -24.37 4.58
C GLU A 56 2.32 -24.97 5.51
N ASP A 57 2.06 -24.31 6.64
CA ASP A 57 1.17 -24.80 7.70
C ASP A 57 -0.02 -23.86 7.95
N PHE A 58 -0.14 -22.79 7.17
CA PHE A 58 -1.16 -21.75 7.29
C PHE A 58 -1.22 -21.13 8.69
N LYS A 59 -0.11 -21.11 9.43
CA LYS A 59 -0.06 -20.48 10.74
C LYS A 59 -0.12 -18.96 10.57
N ILE A 60 -1.14 -18.37 11.16
CA ILE A 60 -1.27 -16.93 11.25
C ILE A 60 -0.49 -16.37 12.44
N THR A 61 0.23 -15.28 12.21
CA THR A 61 0.92 -14.52 13.24
C THR A 61 0.53 -13.07 13.13
N LEU A 62 0.10 -12.49 14.25
CA LEU A 62 -0.11 -11.06 14.38
C LEU A 62 1.03 -10.45 15.19
N LYS A 63 1.50 -9.30 14.74
CA LYS A 63 2.59 -8.56 15.37
C LYS A 63 2.17 -7.11 15.51
N ALA A 64 2.58 -6.47 16.59
CA ALA A 64 2.35 -5.04 16.75
C ALA A 64 3.09 -4.29 15.63
N SER A 65 2.37 -3.45 14.89
CA SER A 65 2.97 -2.55 13.91
C SER A 65 3.45 -1.25 14.56
N VAL A 66 2.85 -0.86 15.69
CA VAL A 66 3.19 0.33 16.46
C VAL A 66 3.37 -0.03 17.93
N ASN A 67 3.87 0.92 18.73
CA ASN A 67 3.82 0.78 20.18
C ASN A 67 2.35 0.78 20.66
N ILE A 68 1.99 -0.22 21.45
CA ILE A 68 0.64 -0.41 21.99
C ILE A 68 0.75 -0.34 23.51
N SER A 69 0.01 0.57 24.13
CA SER A 69 0.01 0.73 25.59
C SER A 69 -0.78 -0.40 26.26
N GLU A 70 -0.51 -0.65 27.54
CA GLU A 70 -1.34 -1.57 28.33
C GLU A 70 -2.82 -1.17 28.27
N ASN A 71 -3.71 -2.15 28.12
CA ASN A 71 -5.16 -1.96 27.96
C ASN A 71 -5.62 -1.23 26.69
N GLN A 72 -4.71 -0.90 25.76
CA GLN A 72 -5.11 -0.41 24.44
C GLN A 72 -5.66 -1.55 23.59
N GLU A 73 -6.81 -1.33 22.94
CA GLU A 73 -7.44 -2.33 22.07
C GLU A 73 -6.55 -2.65 20.85
N LEU A 74 -6.54 -3.94 20.48
CA LEU A 74 -5.87 -4.45 19.31
C LEU A 74 -6.81 -4.40 18.12
N PHE A 75 -6.30 -3.93 16.99
CA PHE A 75 -7.05 -3.85 15.75
C PHE A 75 -6.25 -4.45 14.61
N TYR A 76 -6.94 -5.13 13.69
CA TYR A 76 -6.40 -5.43 12.38
C TYR A 76 -7.34 -4.98 11.26
N ASN A 77 -6.79 -4.70 10.08
CA ASN A 77 -7.58 -4.27 8.94
C ASN A 77 -8.13 -5.49 8.18
N TYR A 78 -9.44 -5.48 7.86
CA TYR A 78 -10.12 -6.61 7.21
C TYR A 78 -10.21 -6.43 5.69
N VAL A 79 -9.83 -5.26 5.20
CA VAL A 79 -9.96 -4.87 3.79
C VAL A 79 -8.66 -4.27 3.30
N TYR A 80 -8.56 -4.07 1.99
CA TYR A 80 -7.38 -3.44 1.43
C TYR A 80 -7.20 -2.00 1.97
N PRO A 81 -6.07 -1.67 2.62
CA PRO A 81 -5.88 -0.41 3.33
C PRO A 81 -5.97 0.85 2.47
N LEU A 82 -5.62 0.75 1.18
CA LEU A 82 -5.57 1.89 0.25
C LEU A 82 -6.89 2.17 -0.47
N TRP A 83 -7.89 1.30 -0.39
CA TRP A 83 -9.21 1.62 -0.95
C TRP A 83 -9.77 2.90 -0.34
N PRO A 84 -10.63 3.67 -1.03
CA PRO A 84 -11.29 4.84 -0.46
C PRO A 84 -12.45 4.46 0.48
N THR A 85 -12.87 5.39 1.36
CA THR A 85 -13.87 5.15 2.42
C THR A 85 -15.16 4.52 1.91
N LEU A 86 -15.72 5.02 0.80
CA LEU A 86 -16.95 4.47 0.22
C LEU A 86 -16.82 2.99 -0.16
N ILE A 87 -15.67 2.61 -0.73
CA ILE A 87 -15.43 1.23 -1.18
C ILE A 87 -15.13 0.31 0.01
N ARG A 88 -14.33 0.78 0.98
CA ARG A 88 -14.05 0.01 2.21
C ARG A 88 -15.31 -0.29 3.00
N ARG A 89 -16.18 0.72 3.19
CA ARG A 89 -17.44 0.58 3.94
C ARG A 89 -18.43 -0.33 3.23
N ASP A 90 -18.60 -0.19 1.91
CA ASP A 90 -19.43 -1.11 1.11
C ASP A 90 -18.94 -2.56 1.27
N PHE A 91 -17.64 -2.80 1.08
CA PHE A 91 -17.06 -4.14 1.19
C PHE A 91 -17.25 -4.74 2.59
N LEU A 92 -17.01 -3.97 3.66
CA LEU A 92 -17.20 -4.43 5.03
C LEU A 92 -18.66 -4.75 5.34
N LYS A 93 -19.59 -3.95 4.83
CA LYS A 93 -21.03 -4.19 5.02
C LYS A 93 -21.48 -5.44 4.27
N GLU A 94 -21.04 -5.62 3.03
CA GLU A 94 -21.41 -6.77 2.19
C GLU A 94 -20.77 -8.09 2.68
N ASN A 95 -19.49 -8.07 3.07
CA ASN A 95 -18.73 -9.30 3.34
C ASN A 95 -18.58 -9.62 4.83
N LYS A 96 -18.76 -8.64 5.71
CA LYS A 96 -18.55 -8.77 7.16
C LYS A 96 -19.73 -8.26 8.00
N ASN A 97 -20.81 -7.82 7.35
CA ASN A 97 -21.96 -7.19 8.00
C ASN A 97 -21.55 -6.08 8.99
N LEU A 98 -20.51 -5.31 8.62
CA LEU A 98 -19.89 -4.30 9.48
C LEU A 98 -20.00 -2.90 8.89
N ASP A 99 -20.65 -1.99 9.62
CA ASP A 99 -20.67 -0.56 9.33
C ASP A 99 -19.54 0.16 10.12
N CYS A 100 -18.35 0.25 9.51
CA CYS A 100 -17.16 0.79 10.19
C CYS A 100 -17.22 2.31 10.42
N ARG A 101 -17.15 2.73 11.69
CA ARG A 101 -17.21 4.14 12.13
C ARG A 101 -15.89 4.64 12.75
N CYS A 102 -14.76 4.03 12.39
CA CYS A 102 -13.45 4.44 12.90
C CYS A 102 -13.13 5.89 12.51
N LYS A 103 -12.15 6.51 13.18
CA LYS A 103 -11.75 7.92 12.95
C LYS A 103 -11.48 8.23 11.48
N ARG A 104 -10.84 7.29 10.75
CA ARG A 104 -10.56 7.46 9.31
C ARG A 104 -11.84 7.44 8.47
N CYS A 105 -12.77 6.54 8.75
CA CYS A 105 -14.05 6.49 8.05
C CYS A 105 -14.94 7.70 8.34
N GLY A 106 -14.86 8.27 9.55
CA GLY A 106 -15.62 9.47 9.94
C GLY A 106 -15.04 10.80 9.44
N ASP A 107 -13.81 10.81 8.93
CA ASP A 107 -13.16 12.03 8.43
C ASP A 107 -13.28 12.14 6.90
N LYS A 108 -13.87 13.24 6.42
CA LYS A 108 -14.04 13.51 4.98
C LYS A 108 -12.73 13.64 4.19
N THR A 109 -11.62 13.92 4.87
CA THR A 109 -10.27 13.96 4.30
C THR A 109 -9.50 12.66 4.52
N GLU A 110 -10.10 11.67 5.17
CA GLU A 110 -9.45 10.43 5.60
C GLU A 110 -8.14 10.68 6.36
N LEU A 111 -8.20 11.49 7.43
CA LEU A 111 -7.04 11.88 8.22
C LEU A 111 -5.99 12.60 7.37
N ARG A 112 -6.44 13.52 6.50
CA ARG A 112 -5.63 14.30 5.54
C ARG A 112 -4.92 13.49 4.46
N THR A 113 -5.19 12.19 4.34
CA THR A 113 -4.63 11.37 3.25
C THR A 113 -5.29 11.66 1.91
N HIS A 114 -6.54 12.15 1.92
CA HIS A 114 -7.31 12.45 0.71
C HIS A 114 -7.51 11.24 -0.23
N LEU A 115 -7.49 10.01 0.31
CA LEU A 115 -7.67 8.78 -0.47
C LEU A 115 -9.03 8.72 -1.18
N SER A 116 -10.05 9.35 -0.63
CA SER A 116 -11.37 9.51 -1.24
C SER A 116 -11.51 10.78 -2.08
N THR A 117 -10.54 11.69 -2.17
CA THR A 117 -10.79 13.02 -2.75
C THR A 117 -10.71 13.02 -4.28
N LEU A 118 -11.67 13.70 -4.93
CA LEU A 118 -11.66 14.00 -6.36
C LEU A 118 -11.39 15.49 -6.58
N LYS A 119 -10.91 15.86 -7.77
CA LYS A 119 -10.88 17.25 -8.23
C LYS A 119 -12.28 17.66 -8.69
N CYS A 120 -12.59 18.94 -8.55
CA CYS A 120 -13.83 19.50 -9.07
C CYS A 120 -13.74 19.64 -10.59
N SER A 121 -14.82 19.28 -11.30
CA SER A 121 -14.91 19.43 -12.76
C SER A 121 -15.42 20.80 -13.22
N LYS A 122 -15.73 21.70 -12.27
CA LYS A 122 -16.35 23.02 -12.53
C LYS A 122 -15.49 24.21 -12.11
N CYS A 123 -14.35 24.00 -11.45
CA CYS A 123 -13.41 25.05 -11.09
C CYS A 123 -12.01 24.46 -10.87
N ASP A 124 -10.96 25.26 -11.08
CA ASP A 124 -9.58 24.77 -11.12
C ASP A 124 -9.03 24.33 -9.75
N ASN A 125 -9.39 25.06 -8.69
CA ASN A 125 -8.80 24.89 -7.36
C ASN A 125 -9.67 24.05 -6.41
N GLY A 126 -10.88 23.68 -6.83
CA GLY A 126 -11.82 22.97 -5.98
C GLY A 126 -11.56 21.46 -5.92
N ILE A 127 -11.75 20.90 -4.74
CA ILE A 127 -11.82 19.44 -4.51
C ILE A 127 -13.21 19.04 -4.01
N LEU A 128 -13.63 17.82 -4.35
CA LEU A 128 -14.89 17.22 -3.90
C LEU A 128 -14.64 16.40 -2.64
N LEU A 129 -15.39 16.73 -1.59
CA LEU A 129 -15.40 16.02 -0.31
C LEU A 129 -16.81 15.55 0.03
N SER A 130 -16.91 14.39 0.66
CA SER A 130 -18.19 13.90 1.19
C SER A 130 -18.72 14.85 2.28
N SER A 131 -20.02 15.11 2.24
CA SER A 131 -20.76 15.85 3.27
C SER A 131 -21.00 15.02 4.53
N ASP A 132 -21.13 13.69 4.39
CA ASP A 132 -21.24 12.72 5.47
C ASP A 132 -20.56 11.40 5.06
N PRO A 133 -19.29 11.20 5.43
CA PRO A 133 -18.51 10.03 5.05
C PRO A 133 -19.06 8.69 5.57
N LEU A 134 -19.92 8.71 6.59
CA LEU A 134 -20.55 7.53 7.18
C LEU A 134 -21.90 7.20 6.53
N SER A 135 -22.32 7.97 5.52
CA SER A 135 -23.55 7.74 4.77
C SER A 135 -23.29 7.33 3.33
N ASP A 136 -23.92 6.23 2.91
CA ASP A 136 -23.79 5.69 1.54
C ASP A 136 -24.55 6.53 0.50
N SER A 137 -25.39 7.48 0.95
CA SER A 137 -26.26 8.33 0.12
C SER A 137 -25.94 9.83 0.24
N CYS A 138 -24.76 10.18 0.74
CA CYS A 138 -24.37 11.58 0.94
C CYS A 138 -24.09 12.36 -0.35
N ASP A 139 -24.21 13.68 -0.25
CA ASP A 139 -23.73 14.62 -1.26
C ASP A 139 -22.21 14.77 -1.15
N TRP A 140 -21.59 15.09 -2.28
CA TRP A 140 -20.17 15.39 -2.43
C TRP A 140 -20.02 16.81 -2.95
N ASN A 141 -19.47 17.67 -2.11
CA ASN A 141 -19.49 19.10 -2.32
C ASN A 141 -18.10 19.60 -2.71
N CYS A 142 -18.06 20.47 -3.71
CA CYS A 142 -16.86 21.23 -4.01
C CYS A 142 -16.55 22.17 -2.83
N THR A 143 -15.26 22.33 -2.56
CA THR A 143 -14.76 23.24 -1.53
C THR A 143 -14.68 24.70 -2.00
N HIS A 144 -14.82 24.99 -3.30
CA HIS A 144 -14.52 26.32 -3.87
C HIS A 144 -15.61 26.86 -4.82
N CYS A 145 -16.61 26.06 -5.18
CA CYS A 145 -17.75 26.51 -5.98
C CYS A 145 -19.02 25.76 -5.58
N GLU A 146 -20.15 26.10 -6.18
CA GLU A 146 -21.46 25.50 -5.86
C GLU A 146 -21.67 24.09 -6.44
N PHE A 147 -20.69 23.56 -7.16
CA PHE A 147 -20.81 22.23 -7.75
C PHE A 147 -20.90 21.15 -6.67
N LYS A 148 -21.90 20.29 -6.83
CA LYS A 148 -22.09 19.09 -6.02
C LYS A 148 -22.42 17.89 -6.90
N THR A 149 -22.09 16.70 -6.39
CA THR A 149 -22.49 15.41 -6.95
C THR A 149 -22.92 14.48 -5.81
N ASN A 150 -23.26 13.23 -6.09
CA ASN A 150 -23.70 12.28 -5.07
C ASN A 150 -22.75 11.07 -4.97
N ALA A 151 -22.81 10.36 -3.85
CA ALA A 151 -21.98 9.18 -3.59
C ALA A 151 -22.09 8.10 -4.68
N SER A 152 -23.27 7.91 -5.28
CA SER A 152 -23.46 6.90 -6.34
C SER A 152 -22.65 7.22 -7.61
N SER A 153 -22.58 8.50 -8.00
CA SER A 153 -21.76 8.97 -9.13
C SER A 153 -20.28 8.80 -8.85
N VAL A 154 -19.84 9.10 -7.62
CA VAL A 154 -18.43 8.91 -7.20
C VAL A 154 -18.06 7.42 -7.22
N LYS A 155 -18.91 6.54 -6.68
CA LYS A 155 -18.72 5.08 -6.73
C LYS A 155 -18.58 4.55 -8.15
N LYS A 156 -19.34 5.08 -9.12
CA LYS A 156 -19.20 4.71 -10.55
C LYS A 156 -17.83 5.07 -11.09
N VAL A 157 -17.33 6.27 -10.80
CA VAL A 157 -15.98 6.70 -11.22
C VAL A 157 -14.91 5.77 -10.65
N TYR A 158 -15.01 5.44 -9.36
CA TYR A 158 -14.11 4.50 -8.69
C TYR A 158 -14.13 3.10 -9.31
N ARG A 159 -15.31 2.55 -9.62
CA ARG A 159 -15.43 1.25 -10.27
C ARG A 159 -14.76 1.23 -11.64
N ILE A 160 -14.91 2.29 -12.44
CA ILE A 160 -14.29 2.38 -13.77
C ILE A 160 -12.76 2.32 -13.65
N VAL A 161 -12.15 3.17 -12.82
CA VAL A 161 -10.69 3.16 -12.67
C VAL A 161 -10.18 1.86 -12.04
N GLN A 162 -10.94 1.28 -11.10
CA GLN A 162 -10.60 -0.01 -10.51
C GLN A 162 -10.54 -1.11 -11.57
N SER A 163 -11.56 -1.23 -12.42
CA SER A 163 -11.58 -2.22 -13.50
C SER A 163 -10.46 -2.01 -14.53
N GLU A 164 -10.07 -0.76 -14.82
CA GLU A 164 -8.94 -0.47 -15.70
C GLU A 164 -7.60 -0.92 -15.08
N ILE A 165 -7.41 -0.72 -13.76
CA ILE A 165 -6.20 -1.18 -13.05
C ILE A 165 -6.17 -2.72 -12.97
N GLU A 166 -7.30 -3.35 -12.64
CA GLU A 166 -7.43 -4.82 -12.57
C GLU A 166 -7.12 -5.48 -13.92
N ALA A 167 -7.55 -4.88 -15.04
CA ALA A 167 -7.29 -5.39 -16.38
C ALA A 167 -5.79 -5.49 -16.73
N ILE A 168 -4.94 -4.67 -16.10
CA ILE A 168 -3.50 -4.62 -16.37
C ILE A 168 -2.65 -5.17 -15.22
N GLN A 169 -3.28 -5.67 -14.15
CA GLN A 169 -2.59 -6.05 -12.91
C GLN A 169 -1.47 -7.06 -13.14
N MET A 170 -1.69 -8.05 -14.02
CA MET A 170 -0.74 -9.12 -14.32
C MET A 170 0.25 -8.76 -15.44
N VAL A 171 0.10 -7.61 -16.08
CA VAL A 171 1.02 -7.14 -17.13
C VAL A 171 2.29 -6.62 -16.44
N SER A 172 3.43 -7.21 -16.81
CA SER A 172 4.75 -6.86 -16.27
C SER A 172 5.65 -6.27 -17.38
N GLY A 173 6.90 -5.97 -17.04
CA GLY A 173 7.85 -5.42 -18.02
C GLY A 173 7.57 -3.96 -18.41
N ALA A 174 8.21 -3.52 -19.49
CA ALA A 174 8.04 -2.19 -20.06
C ALA A 174 6.58 -1.84 -20.37
N GLU A 175 5.85 -2.77 -20.98
CA GLU A 175 4.43 -2.60 -21.30
C GLU A 175 3.59 -2.35 -20.04
N GLY A 176 3.85 -3.11 -18.96
CA GLY A 176 3.16 -2.93 -17.69
C GLY A 176 3.39 -1.56 -17.05
N ILE A 177 4.58 -0.98 -17.23
CA ILE A 177 4.91 0.38 -16.79
C ILE A 177 4.13 1.39 -17.63
N GLU A 178 4.22 1.30 -18.96
CA GLU A 178 3.61 2.24 -19.89
C GLU A 178 2.09 2.32 -19.74
N GLN A 179 1.42 1.18 -19.55
CA GLN A 179 -0.02 1.12 -19.33
C GLN A 179 -0.42 1.79 -18.01
N ARG A 180 0.33 1.57 -16.93
CA ARG A 180 0.08 2.21 -15.61
C ARG A 180 0.30 3.71 -15.67
N GLU A 181 1.37 4.15 -16.31
CA GLU A 181 1.65 5.56 -16.59
C GLU A 181 0.53 6.20 -17.42
N ALA A 182 -0.02 5.49 -18.40
CA ALA A 182 -1.15 5.98 -19.20
C ALA A 182 -2.40 6.19 -18.34
N ILE A 183 -2.74 5.24 -17.46
CA ILE A 183 -3.85 5.40 -16.50
C ILE A 183 -3.58 6.56 -15.53
N PHE A 184 -2.36 6.65 -15.00
CA PHE A 184 -1.96 7.72 -14.08
C PHE A 184 -2.15 9.10 -14.72
N ARG A 185 -1.69 9.28 -15.98
CA ARG A 185 -1.88 10.52 -16.75
C ARG A 185 -3.36 10.81 -17.03
N LYS A 186 -4.12 9.80 -17.45
CA LYS A 186 -5.55 9.91 -17.77
C LYS A 186 -6.36 10.46 -16.59
N TYR A 187 -6.07 9.99 -15.37
CA TYR A 187 -6.85 10.36 -14.18
C TYR A 187 -6.24 11.51 -13.35
N ARG A 188 -5.09 12.06 -13.75
CA ARG A 188 -4.42 13.18 -13.04
C ARG A 188 -5.31 14.43 -12.89
N SER A 189 -6.21 14.70 -13.82
CA SER A 189 -7.16 15.82 -13.77
C SER A 189 -8.45 15.49 -13.02
N VAL A 190 -8.74 14.21 -12.77
CA VAL A 190 -9.96 13.73 -12.10
C VAL A 190 -9.74 13.57 -10.60
N PHE A 191 -8.59 13.05 -10.19
CA PHE A 191 -8.32 12.71 -8.81
C PHE A 191 -7.41 13.71 -8.10
N HIS A 192 -7.59 13.83 -6.79
CA HIS A 192 -6.57 14.42 -5.94
C HIS A 192 -5.26 13.62 -6.08
N PRO A 193 -4.06 14.23 -6.06
CA PRO A 193 -2.80 13.51 -6.23
C PRO A 193 -2.64 12.33 -5.26
N LYS A 194 -3.14 12.46 -4.03
CA LYS A 194 -3.13 11.42 -2.98
C LYS A 194 -4.35 10.48 -2.98
N ASN A 195 -5.19 10.51 -4.01
CA ASN A 195 -6.33 9.61 -4.12
C ASN A 195 -5.89 8.14 -4.09
N ALA A 196 -6.78 7.25 -3.61
CA ALA A 196 -6.59 5.82 -3.53
C ALA A 196 -6.02 5.19 -4.81
N TYR A 197 -6.65 5.43 -5.96
CA TYR A 197 -6.26 4.78 -7.21
C TYR A 197 -4.95 5.34 -7.77
N MET A 198 -4.70 6.64 -7.56
CA MET A 198 -3.39 7.23 -7.85
C MET A 198 -2.32 6.58 -6.97
N THR A 199 -2.62 6.33 -5.69
CA THR A 199 -1.69 5.70 -4.74
C THR A 199 -1.45 4.22 -5.06
N ILE A 200 -2.47 3.48 -5.48
CA ILE A 200 -2.36 2.09 -5.94
C ILE A 200 -1.44 2.01 -7.17
N LEU A 201 -1.61 2.91 -8.14
CA LEU A 201 -0.70 2.98 -9.28
C LEU A 201 0.75 3.30 -8.86
N ARG A 202 0.97 4.10 -7.81
CA ARG A 202 2.33 4.31 -7.26
C ARG A 202 2.92 3.02 -6.69
N VAL A 203 2.13 2.25 -5.95
CA VAL A 203 2.56 0.95 -5.42
C VAL A 203 3.03 0.05 -6.55
N ASP A 204 2.28 -0.02 -7.64
CA ASP A 204 2.64 -0.84 -8.80
C ASP A 204 3.90 -0.29 -9.51
N LEU A 205 3.92 1.00 -9.85
CA LEU A 205 5.02 1.63 -10.58
C LEU A 205 6.34 1.54 -9.83
N THR A 206 6.33 1.78 -8.51
CA THR A 206 7.55 1.68 -7.68
C THR A 206 8.14 0.27 -7.66
N GLN A 207 7.31 -0.77 -7.78
CA GLN A 207 7.76 -2.16 -7.85
C GLN A 207 8.08 -2.65 -9.26
N LEU A 208 7.67 -1.93 -10.32
CA LEU A 208 8.00 -2.26 -11.71
C LEU A 208 9.27 -1.56 -12.19
N TYR A 209 9.41 -0.26 -11.87
CA TYR A 209 10.62 0.49 -12.21
C TYR A 209 11.85 -0.16 -11.59
N GLY A 210 12.91 -0.36 -12.37
CA GLY A 210 14.15 -0.96 -11.93
C GLY A 210 14.25 -2.48 -12.14
N ARG A 211 13.16 -3.15 -12.56
CA ARG A 211 13.10 -4.62 -12.66
C ARG A 211 12.91 -5.17 -14.08
N ALA A 212 12.57 -4.34 -15.06
CA ALA A 212 12.29 -4.76 -16.43
C ALA A 212 13.44 -4.40 -17.40
N PRO A 213 13.72 -5.21 -18.44
CA PRO A 213 14.65 -4.82 -19.50
C PRO A 213 14.28 -3.46 -20.11
N GLY A 214 15.26 -2.56 -20.27
CA GLY A 214 15.05 -1.18 -20.72
C GLY A 214 14.59 -0.22 -19.61
N TYR A 215 14.26 -0.74 -18.43
CA TYR A 215 13.89 -0.01 -17.22
C TYR A 215 14.65 -0.55 -16.00
N THR A 216 15.77 -1.26 -16.18
CA THR A 216 16.58 -1.69 -15.04
C THR A 216 17.17 -0.47 -14.34
N ILE A 217 17.52 -0.59 -13.06
CA ILE A 217 17.99 0.57 -12.29
C ILE A 217 19.18 1.30 -12.94
N HIS A 218 20.03 0.56 -13.65
CA HIS A 218 21.20 1.10 -14.35
C HIS A 218 20.87 1.71 -15.73
N GLU A 219 19.72 1.35 -16.32
CA GLU A 219 19.24 1.87 -17.60
C GLU A 219 18.28 3.05 -17.42
N LEU A 220 17.69 3.22 -16.24
CA LEU A 220 16.75 4.31 -15.96
C LEU A 220 17.47 5.67 -15.99
N PRO A 221 17.03 6.62 -16.83
CA PRO A 221 17.49 7.99 -16.76
C PRO A 221 17.20 8.62 -15.39
N ASP A 222 18.01 9.60 -14.99
CA ASP A 222 17.87 10.32 -13.71
C ASP A 222 16.44 10.82 -13.49
N LEU A 223 15.79 11.35 -14.53
CA LEU A 223 14.40 11.80 -14.48
C LEU A 223 13.41 10.70 -14.03
N LEU A 224 13.57 9.46 -14.51
CA LEU A 224 12.70 8.35 -14.11
C LEU A 224 13.08 7.82 -12.72
N GLN A 225 14.34 7.91 -12.33
CA GLN A 225 14.77 7.58 -10.97
C GLN A 225 14.21 8.58 -9.95
N GLU A 226 14.29 9.88 -10.24
CA GLU A 226 13.66 10.96 -9.46
C GLU A 226 12.16 10.76 -9.35
N HIS A 227 11.51 10.39 -10.46
CA HIS A 227 10.09 10.07 -10.45
C HIS A 227 9.80 8.90 -9.50
N LYS A 228 10.55 7.78 -9.60
CA LYS A 228 10.41 6.64 -8.68
C LYS A 228 10.58 7.06 -7.21
N VAL A 229 11.57 7.91 -6.91
CA VAL A 229 11.82 8.46 -5.57
C VAL A 229 10.60 9.27 -5.08
N GLU A 230 10.05 10.15 -5.92
CA GLU A 230 8.85 10.92 -5.61
C GLU A 230 7.66 10.00 -5.28
N LEU A 231 7.43 8.96 -6.08
CA LEU A 231 6.35 8.00 -5.87
C LEU A 231 6.50 7.28 -4.52
N CYS A 232 7.71 6.85 -4.17
CA CYS A 232 8.01 6.20 -2.89
C CYS A 232 7.73 7.12 -1.70
N TYR A 233 8.20 8.38 -1.73
CA TYR A 233 7.93 9.32 -0.64
C TYR A 233 6.44 9.64 -0.49
N GLN A 234 5.74 9.87 -1.60
CA GLN A 234 4.29 10.11 -1.58
C GLN A 234 3.52 8.90 -1.03
N LEU A 235 3.98 7.68 -1.30
CA LEU A 235 3.41 6.47 -0.73
C LEU A 235 3.68 6.37 0.78
N LEU A 236 4.91 6.62 1.23
CA LEU A 236 5.26 6.62 2.67
C LEU A 236 4.40 7.60 3.48
N GLU A 237 4.14 8.80 2.95
CA GLU A 237 3.25 9.78 3.59
C GLU A 237 1.83 9.24 3.84
N VAL A 238 1.30 8.43 2.91
CA VAL A 238 0.00 7.79 3.09
C VAL A 238 0.10 6.67 4.13
N LEU A 239 1.13 5.84 4.05
CA LEU A 239 1.35 4.71 4.95
C LEU A 239 1.54 5.14 6.40
N ASP A 240 2.13 6.32 6.64
CA ASP A 240 2.28 6.89 7.99
C ASP A 240 0.95 7.14 8.69
N VAL A 241 -0.13 7.21 7.93
CA VAL A 241 -1.49 7.37 8.44
C VAL A 241 -2.29 6.08 8.41
N VAL A 242 -2.29 5.35 7.28
CA VAL A 242 -3.21 4.21 7.10
C VAL A 242 -2.71 2.88 7.65
N GLU A 243 -1.39 2.67 7.61
CA GLU A 243 -0.73 1.46 8.09
C GLU A 243 0.56 1.84 8.82
N PRO A 244 0.46 2.53 9.98
CA PRO A 244 1.62 3.09 10.65
C PRO A 244 2.59 2.03 11.17
N GLY A 245 3.87 2.42 11.26
CA GLY A 245 4.94 1.63 11.88
C GLY A 245 5.45 0.46 11.03
N LEU A 246 5.53 -0.75 11.58
CA LEU A 246 6.05 -1.93 10.90
C LEU A 246 4.95 -2.55 10.01
N SER A 247 4.92 -2.18 8.73
CA SER A 247 3.97 -2.73 7.76
C SER A 247 4.69 -3.24 6.52
N LYS A 248 4.18 -4.34 5.96
CA LYS A 248 4.71 -4.99 4.76
C LYS A 248 5.00 -4.00 3.63
N LEU A 249 4.00 -3.21 3.26
CA LEU A 249 4.12 -2.26 2.15
C LEU A 249 5.18 -1.20 2.42
N ARG A 250 5.32 -0.72 3.67
CA ARG A 250 6.40 0.19 4.05
C ARG A 250 7.78 -0.44 3.86
N GLY A 251 7.95 -1.69 4.29
CA GLY A 251 9.20 -2.43 4.09
C GLY A 251 9.60 -2.52 2.61
N ILE A 252 8.64 -2.86 1.75
CA ILE A 252 8.83 -2.92 0.29
C ILE A 252 9.16 -1.53 -0.26
N THR A 253 8.41 -0.49 0.10
CA THR A 253 8.66 0.88 -0.40
C THR A 253 10.03 1.40 0.00
N LEU A 254 10.50 1.13 1.22
CA LEU A 254 11.85 1.50 1.67
C LEU A 254 12.93 0.74 0.88
N TYR A 255 12.70 -0.54 0.57
CA TYR A 255 13.58 -1.29 -0.32
C TYR A 255 13.60 -0.68 -1.72
N GLU A 256 12.46 -0.33 -2.30
CA GLU A 256 12.42 0.25 -3.65
C GLU A 256 13.04 1.66 -3.72
N LEU A 257 13.08 2.38 -2.59
CA LEU A 257 13.59 3.74 -2.48
C LEU A 257 15.13 3.81 -2.39
N HIS A 258 15.80 2.85 -1.73
CA HIS A 258 17.24 2.97 -1.47
C HIS A 258 18.09 2.98 -2.76
N ALA A 259 17.77 2.12 -3.72
CA ALA A 259 18.54 1.92 -4.94
C ALA A 259 18.59 3.17 -5.85
N PRO A 260 17.46 3.84 -6.20
CA PRO A 260 17.51 5.07 -6.99
C PRO A 260 18.23 6.20 -6.24
N LEU A 261 18.14 6.29 -4.91
CA LEU A 261 18.87 7.31 -4.15
C LEU A 261 20.39 7.14 -4.26
N ILE A 262 20.90 5.90 -4.18
CA ILE A 262 22.33 5.59 -4.38
C ILE A 262 22.78 5.98 -5.78
N SER A 263 21.99 5.61 -6.79
CA SER A 263 22.30 5.84 -8.19
C SER A 263 22.32 7.34 -8.54
N LEU A 264 21.30 8.10 -8.12
CA LEU A 264 21.24 9.55 -8.25
C LEU A 264 22.40 10.24 -7.53
N ALA A 265 22.68 9.87 -6.28
CA ALA A 265 23.79 10.45 -5.52
C ALA A 265 25.15 10.22 -6.21
N ARG A 266 25.33 9.04 -6.83
CA ARG A 266 26.55 8.74 -7.60
C ARG A 266 26.65 9.61 -8.86
N ASN A 267 25.53 9.83 -9.56
CA ASN A 267 25.50 10.65 -10.77
C ASN A 267 25.76 12.14 -10.46
N GLU A 268 25.16 12.66 -9.38
CA GLU A 268 25.43 14.01 -8.88
C GLU A 268 26.90 14.20 -8.47
N TYR A 269 27.51 13.20 -7.83
CA TYR A 269 28.92 13.26 -7.45
C TYR A 269 29.84 13.25 -8.67
N LYS A 270 29.60 12.33 -9.62
CA LYS A 270 30.37 12.24 -10.88
C LYS A 270 30.28 13.49 -11.74
N SER A 271 29.14 14.18 -11.71
CA SER A 271 28.93 15.44 -12.42
C SER A 271 29.49 16.67 -11.69
N GLY A 272 30.02 16.49 -10.46
CA GLY A 272 30.57 17.58 -9.64
C GLY A 272 29.51 18.47 -9.00
N LEU A 273 28.24 18.04 -8.95
CA LEU A 273 27.14 18.79 -8.34
C LEU A 273 27.16 18.74 -6.81
N ILE A 274 27.74 17.69 -6.22
CA ILE A 274 27.84 17.51 -4.78
C ILE A 274 29.26 17.17 -4.35
N THR A 275 29.61 17.48 -3.10
CA THR A 275 30.93 17.13 -2.55
C THR A 275 31.00 15.64 -2.21
N ARG A 276 32.23 15.13 -1.98
CA ARG A 276 32.43 13.76 -1.48
C ARG A 276 31.76 13.53 -0.11
N GLU A 277 31.70 14.57 0.72
CA GLU A 277 31.03 14.51 2.02
C GLU A 277 29.51 14.40 1.87
N ASP A 278 28.92 15.21 0.98
CA ASP A 278 27.50 15.12 0.64
C ASP A 278 27.13 13.76 0.04
N PHE A 279 27.96 13.24 -0.87
CA PHE A 279 27.80 11.91 -1.44
C PHE A 279 27.82 10.84 -0.35
N ARG A 280 28.79 10.89 0.57
CA ARG A 280 28.86 9.98 1.72
C ARG A 280 27.57 10.06 2.56
N LYS A 281 27.06 11.26 2.84
CA LYS A 281 25.84 11.44 3.62
C LYS A 281 24.62 10.84 2.93
N LYS A 282 24.41 11.14 1.63
CA LYS A 282 23.31 10.55 0.85
C LYS A 282 23.38 9.01 0.80
N MET A 283 24.58 8.46 0.69
CA MET A 283 24.81 7.01 0.76
C MET A 283 24.45 6.44 2.14
N GLN A 284 24.80 7.13 3.24
CA GLN A 284 24.40 6.74 4.60
C GLN A 284 22.88 6.78 4.79
N ASP A 285 22.21 7.81 4.27
CA ASP A 285 20.75 7.91 4.32
C ASP A 285 20.10 6.71 3.60
N ALA A 286 20.62 6.32 2.42
CA ALA A 286 20.14 5.16 1.70
C ALA A 286 20.40 3.82 2.43
N VAL A 287 21.54 3.67 3.10
CA VAL A 287 21.81 2.53 3.99
C VAL A 287 20.76 2.46 5.10
N GLY A 288 20.47 3.58 5.77
CA GLY A 288 19.47 3.62 6.84
C GLY A 288 18.05 3.28 6.39
N LEU A 289 17.69 3.60 5.15
CA LEU A 289 16.42 3.16 4.55
C LEU A 289 16.39 1.64 4.33
N LEU A 290 17.48 1.07 3.81
CA LEU A 290 17.61 -0.37 3.59
C LEU A 290 17.64 -1.16 4.91
N GLU A 291 18.31 -0.64 5.95
CA GLU A 291 18.29 -1.21 7.30
C GLU A 291 16.86 -1.33 7.85
N LYS A 292 16.08 -0.24 7.77
CA LYS A 292 14.67 -0.24 8.18
C LYS A 292 13.83 -1.19 7.34
N SER A 293 14.10 -1.27 6.04
CA SER A 293 13.43 -2.24 5.17
C SER A 293 13.68 -3.68 5.63
N VAL A 294 14.93 -4.04 5.90
CA VAL A 294 15.31 -5.36 6.43
C VAL A 294 14.67 -5.62 7.80
N GLU A 295 14.65 -4.62 8.68
CA GLU A 295 14.00 -4.72 9.99
C GLU A 295 12.52 -5.08 9.90
N ILE A 296 11.81 -4.49 8.94
CA ILE A 296 10.38 -4.73 8.70
C ILE A 296 10.18 -6.08 8.00
N LEU A 297 10.86 -6.30 6.87
CA LEU A 297 10.61 -7.45 5.99
C LEU A 297 11.07 -8.78 6.62
N LYS A 298 12.07 -8.79 7.51
CA LYS A 298 12.48 -10.02 8.23
C LYS A 298 11.38 -10.58 9.13
N LEU A 299 10.32 -9.81 9.38
CA LEU A 299 9.16 -10.25 10.14
C LEU A 299 8.21 -11.09 9.27
N GLU A 300 8.34 -11.08 7.94
CA GLU A 300 7.58 -11.95 7.06
C GLU A 300 8.11 -13.38 7.11
N PRO A 301 7.30 -14.41 6.81
CA PRO A 301 7.75 -15.79 6.72
C PRO A 301 8.85 -15.92 5.65
N PRO A 302 9.99 -16.58 5.91
CA PRO A 302 11.11 -16.65 4.97
C PRO A 302 10.76 -17.16 3.56
N ASN A 303 9.75 -18.03 3.46
CA ASN A 303 9.30 -18.63 2.22
C ASN A 303 8.13 -17.86 1.55
N SER A 304 7.75 -16.70 2.07
CA SER A 304 6.84 -15.79 1.37
C SER A 304 7.64 -14.93 0.39
N VAL A 305 6.96 -14.33 -0.59
CA VAL A 305 7.55 -13.38 -1.54
C VAL A 305 8.29 -12.25 -0.81
N GLU A 306 7.72 -11.75 0.28
CA GLU A 306 8.32 -10.69 1.08
C GLU A 306 9.45 -11.18 2.00
N GLY A 307 9.41 -12.44 2.45
CA GLY A 307 10.52 -13.07 3.16
C GLY A 307 11.74 -13.29 2.27
N GLU A 308 11.52 -13.72 1.02
CA GLU A 308 12.57 -13.79 0.00
C GLU A 308 13.16 -12.41 -0.26
N LEU A 309 12.31 -11.38 -0.37
CA LEU A 309 12.76 -9.99 -0.47
C LEU A 309 13.58 -9.56 0.75
N ALA A 310 13.23 -9.99 1.96
CA ALA A 310 14.00 -9.70 3.17
C ALA A 310 15.42 -10.29 3.11
N ILE A 311 15.56 -11.50 2.56
CA ILE A 311 16.86 -12.16 2.37
C ILE A 311 17.71 -11.36 1.37
N VAL A 312 17.13 -11.00 0.23
CA VAL A 312 17.80 -10.19 -0.79
C VAL A 312 18.20 -8.83 -0.23
N ALA A 313 17.29 -8.13 0.46
CA ALA A 313 17.55 -6.85 1.09
C ALA A 313 18.67 -6.92 2.12
N LYS A 314 18.73 -8.00 2.90
CA LYS A 314 19.80 -8.23 3.88
C LYS A 314 21.15 -8.43 3.18
N GLN A 315 21.21 -9.22 2.11
CA GLN A 315 22.43 -9.41 1.33
C GLN A 315 22.90 -8.11 0.67
N SER A 316 21.97 -7.32 0.12
CA SER A 316 22.26 -5.99 -0.44
C SER A 316 22.82 -5.05 0.63
N LEU A 317 22.26 -5.09 1.85
CA LEU A 317 22.73 -4.29 2.98
C LEU A 317 24.15 -4.70 3.39
N GLU A 318 24.40 -6.00 3.58
CA GLU A 318 25.72 -6.52 3.94
C GLU A 318 26.78 -6.12 2.90
N ASN A 319 26.46 -6.25 1.60
CA ASN A 319 27.35 -5.84 0.52
C ASN A 319 27.60 -4.33 0.54
N LEU A 320 26.54 -3.52 0.68
CA LEU A 320 26.63 -2.06 0.69
C LEU A 320 27.48 -1.54 1.86
N VAL A 321 27.32 -2.13 3.05
CA VAL A 321 28.09 -1.78 4.25
C VAL A 321 29.54 -2.22 4.12
N GLN A 322 29.81 -3.46 3.66
CA GLN A 322 31.17 -3.97 3.48
C GLN A 322 31.96 -3.16 2.46
N ASN A 323 31.31 -2.72 1.38
CA ASN A 323 31.95 -1.96 0.31
C ASN A 323 31.78 -0.45 0.46
N PHE A 324 31.23 0.04 1.57
CA PHE A 324 30.81 1.44 1.72
C PHE A 324 31.95 2.41 1.42
N ASP A 325 33.07 2.31 2.13
CA ASP A 325 34.20 3.23 1.93
C ASP A 325 34.85 3.10 0.56
N LEU A 326 34.86 1.89 -0.01
CA LEU A 326 35.35 1.65 -1.36
C LEU A 326 34.47 2.39 -2.37
N LEU A 327 33.14 2.26 -2.27
CA LEU A 327 32.17 2.96 -3.11
C LEU A 327 32.33 4.48 -3.00
N ILE A 328 32.62 5.03 -1.83
CA ILE A 328 32.89 6.46 -1.64
C ILE A 328 34.23 6.90 -2.25
N GLN A 329 35.23 6.00 -2.31
CA GLN A 329 36.55 6.30 -2.88
C GLN A 329 36.58 6.18 -4.40
N THR A 330 35.81 5.25 -4.97
CA THR A 330 35.84 4.91 -6.40
C THR A 330 34.68 5.50 -7.21
N ALA A 331 33.80 6.28 -6.58
CA ALA A 331 32.60 6.85 -7.22
C ALA A 331 32.93 7.86 -8.32
#